data_AF-O25741-F1
#
_entry.id   AF-O25741-F1
#
_cell.length_a   1.000
_cell.length_b   1.000
_cell.length_c   1.000
_cell.angle_alpha   90.00
_cell.angle_beta   90.00
_cell.angle_gamma   90.00
#
_symmetry.space_group_name_H-M   'P 1'
#
loop_
_entity.id
_entity.type
_entity.pdbx_description
1 polymer ?
#
loop_
_entity_poly.entity_id
_entity_poly.type
_entity_poly.pdbx_seq_one_letter_code
_entity_poly.pdbx_strand_id
1 'polypeptide(L)'
;MINYPNLPNSALEITEQPEVKEITNELLKQLQNALNSNSLFSEQVELSLKGIVRILEVLLSLDFFKNANEIDSSLRNSIEWLNNAGESLKTKMKEYEGFFSDFNTSMRTNEQEVSATLNANTENIKSEIKKLENQLIETTTRLLTSYQIFLNNARDSANNQITANKTESLEALNQAKTSANNEITANQTQALTNINEAKENANNQITENKTQAITNINEAKNQSLSKH
;
A
#
# COMPACT_ATOMS: atom_id res chain seq x y z
N MET A 1 -31.18 6.58 -10.48
CA MET A 1 -31.53 7.40 -11.68
C MET A 1 -32.22 8.65 -11.19
N ILE A 2 -31.59 9.80 -11.37
CA ILE A 2 -32.02 11.07 -10.78
C ILE A 2 -33.24 11.58 -11.53
N ASN A 3 -34.41 11.56 -10.88
CA ASN A 3 -35.64 12.11 -11.43
C ASN A 3 -36.05 13.32 -10.60
N TYR A 4 -35.79 14.53 -11.12
CA TYR A 4 -36.26 15.75 -10.48
C TYR A 4 -37.65 16.09 -11.02
N PRO A 5 -38.59 16.52 -10.15
CA PRO A 5 -39.86 17.04 -10.63
C PRO A 5 -39.62 18.30 -11.48
N ASN A 6 -40.50 18.53 -12.46
CA ASN A 6 -40.49 19.78 -13.21
C ASN A 6 -40.98 20.92 -12.32
N LEU A 7 -40.38 22.09 -12.47
CA LEU A 7 -40.85 23.30 -11.80
C LEU A 7 -42.28 23.63 -12.24
N PRO A 8 -43.18 24.00 -11.31
CA PRO A 8 -44.48 24.56 -11.67
C PRO A 8 -44.31 25.81 -12.54
N ASN A 9 -45.29 26.08 -13.41
CA ASN A 9 -45.31 27.32 -14.17
C ASN A 9 -45.43 28.52 -13.21
N SER A 10 -44.53 29.49 -13.34
CA SER A 10 -44.49 30.68 -12.48
C SER A 10 -45.60 31.70 -12.76
N ALA A 11 -46.33 31.58 -13.87
CA ALA A 11 -47.42 32.50 -14.20
C ALA A 11 -48.59 32.37 -13.19
N LEU A 12 -49.09 33.50 -12.71
CA LEU A 12 -50.29 33.60 -11.90
C LEU A 12 -51.49 33.92 -12.82
N GLU A 13 -52.55 33.12 -12.75
CA GLU A 13 -53.80 33.37 -13.48
C GLU A 13 -54.60 34.49 -12.79
N ILE A 14 -54.10 35.73 -12.88
CA ILE A 14 -54.73 36.93 -12.32
C ILE A 14 -55.13 37.82 -13.50
N THR A 15 -56.40 38.21 -13.57
CA THR A 15 -56.89 39.17 -14.57
C THR A 15 -56.32 40.56 -14.30
N GLU A 16 -56.34 41.47 -15.28
CA GLU A 16 -55.94 42.86 -15.04
C GLU A 16 -56.71 43.50 -13.87
N GLN A 17 -55.99 44.29 -13.07
CA GLN A 17 -56.54 44.95 -11.90
C GLN A 17 -57.58 46.00 -12.33
N PRO A 18 -58.76 46.10 -11.67
CA PRO A 18 -59.70 47.19 -11.93
C PRO A 18 -59.08 48.56 -11.58
N GLU A 19 -59.39 49.60 -12.36
CA GLU A 19 -58.90 50.96 -12.14
C GLU A 19 -59.31 51.47 -10.74
N VAL A 20 -58.33 51.53 -9.83
CA VAL A 20 -58.46 52.22 -8.54
C VAL A 20 -57.57 53.45 -8.60
N LYS A 21 -58.04 54.58 -8.05
CA LYS A 21 -57.24 55.80 -7.94
C LYS A 21 -55.90 55.47 -7.29
N GLU A 22 -54.81 55.78 -7.99
CA GLU A 22 -53.44 55.54 -7.57
C GLU A 22 -53.19 56.25 -6.24
N ILE A 23 -53.19 55.49 -5.13
CA ILE A 23 -52.64 55.97 -3.87
C ILE A 23 -51.21 55.47 -3.83
N THR A 24 -50.25 56.39 -3.88
CA THR A 24 -48.82 56.11 -3.74
C THR A 24 -48.58 55.34 -2.44
N ASN A 25 -48.53 54.01 -2.50
CA ASN A 25 -48.54 53.17 -1.32
C ASN A 25 -47.10 52.90 -0.85
N GLU A 26 -46.68 53.55 0.23
CA GLU A 26 -45.38 53.30 0.88
C GLU A 26 -45.17 51.83 1.28
N LEU A 27 -46.25 51.06 1.49
CA LEU A 27 -46.16 49.61 1.74
C LEU A 27 -45.54 48.87 0.54
N LEU A 28 -45.90 49.24 -0.70
CA LEU A 28 -45.36 48.61 -1.91
C LEU A 28 -43.85 48.89 -2.05
N LYS A 29 -43.39 50.10 -1.71
CA LYS A 29 -41.97 50.43 -1.68
C LYS A 29 -41.22 49.62 -0.61
N GLN A 30 -41.78 49.49 0.60
CA GLN A 30 -41.17 48.68 1.65
C GLN A 30 -41.06 47.20 1.25
N LEU A 31 -42.09 46.65 0.61
CA LEU A 31 -42.10 45.29 0.06
C LEU A 31 -41.04 45.10 -1.02
N GLN A 32 -40.97 46.02 -1.98
CA GLN A 32 -39.98 45.97 -3.04
C GLN A 32 -38.55 46.05 -2.49
N ASN A 33 -38.30 46.87 -1.46
CA ASN A 33 -37.00 46.94 -0.79
C ASN A 33 -36.62 45.64 -0.07
N ALA A 34 -37.57 44.97 0.59
CA ALA A 34 -37.33 43.68 1.23
C ALA A 34 -36.96 42.60 0.18
N LEU A 35 -37.69 42.57 -0.94
CA LEU A 35 -37.47 41.63 -2.06
C LEU A 35 -36.15 41.88 -2.81
N ASN A 36 -35.72 43.14 -2.93
CA ASN A 36 -34.49 43.51 -3.64
C ASN A 36 -33.21 43.35 -2.79
N SER A 37 -33.33 42.92 -1.52
CA SER A 37 -32.15 42.70 -0.68
C SER A 37 -31.37 41.45 -1.13
N ASN A 38 -30.05 41.59 -1.28
CA ASN A 38 -29.16 40.54 -1.79
C ASN A 38 -28.76 39.55 -0.66
N SER A 39 -29.73 38.84 -0.09
CA SER A 39 -29.52 37.80 0.92
C SER A 39 -29.48 36.39 0.31
N LEU A 40 -29.12 35.37 1.11
CA LEU A 40 -29.08 33.97 0.66
C LEU A 40 -30.46 33.52 0.14
N PHE A 41 -30.51 32.67 -0.89
CA PHE A 41 -31.76 32.27 -1.55
C PHE A 41 -32.86 31.82 -0.57
N SER A 42 -32.53 31.02 0.45
CA SER A 42 -33.49 30.60 1.48
C SER A 42 -34.05 31.77 2.29
N GLU A 43 -33.21 32.75 2.63
CA GLU A 43 -33.62 33.98 3.32
C GLU A 43 -34.51 34.83 2.41
N GLN A 44 -34.21 34.90 1.12
CA GLN A 44 -35.05 35.61 0.13
C GLN A 44 -36.44 34.98 0.01
N VAL A 45 -36.52 33.65 -0.06
CA VAL A 45 -37.80 32.93 -0.10
C VAL A 45 -38.59 33.16 1.20
N GLU A 46 -37.95 33.05 2.36
CA GLU A 46 -38.61 33.30 3.66
C GLU A 46 -39.12 34.75 3.77
N LEU A 47 -38.31 35.74 3.39
CA LEU A 47 -38.69 37.15 3.38
C LEU A 47 -39.84 37.42 2.41
N SER A 48 -39.82 36.81 1.22
CA SER A 48 -40.89 36.93 0.24
C SER A 48 -42.21 36.38 0.77
N LEU A 49 -42.19 35.21 1.41
CA LEU A 49 -43.37 34.60 2.02
C LEU A 49 -43.89 35.43 3.21
N LYS A 50 -43.00 35.95 4.06
CA LYS A 50 -43.36 36.89 5.14
C LYS A 50 -44.01 38.16 4.59
N GLY A 51 -43.50 38.69 3.49
CA GLY A 51 -44.08 39.83 2.78
C GLY A 51 -45.51 39.56 2.31
N ILE A 52 -45.74 38.41 1.68
CA ILE A 52 -47.07 37.96 1.26
C ILE A 52 -48.02 37.82 2.46
N VAL A 53 -47.60 37.13 3.52
CA VAL A 53 -48.42 36.98 4.75
C VAL A 53 -48.77 38.34 5.33
N ARG A 54 -47.81 39.27 5.39
CA ARG A 54 -48.06 40.61 5.92
C ARG A 54 -49.04 41.40 5.07
N ILE A 55 -48.97 41.31 3.73
CA ILE A 55 -49.96 41.91 2.83
C ILE A 55 -51.35 41.34 3.13
N LEU A 56 -51.46 40.02 3.22
CA LEU A 56 -52.73 39.35 3.49
C LEU A 56 -53.30 39.77 4.86
N GLU A 57 -52.48 39.84 5.91
CA GLU A 57 -52.89 40.35 7.22
C GLU A 57 -53.43 41.77 7.14
N VAL A 58 -52.70 42.69 6.50
CA VAL A 58 -53.13 44.09 6.36
C VAL A 58 -54.46 44.16 5.62
N LEU A 59 -54.62 43.44 4.52
CA LEU A 59 -55.87 43.39 3.77
C LEU A 59 -57.05 42.88 4.63
N LEU A 60 -56.83 41.84 5.44
CA LEU A 60 -57.86 41.27 6.33
C LEU A 60 -58.16 42.16 7.56
N SER A 61 -57.20 42.98 7.98
CA SER A 61 -57.31 43.86 9.15
C SER A 61 -58.07 45.15 8.88
N LEU A 62 -58.30 45.50 7.61
CA LEU A 62 -58.99 46.73 7.24
C LEU A 62 -60.48 46.62 7.62
N ASP A 63 -60.83 47.15 8.80
CA ASP A 63 -62.22 47.25 9.29
C ASP A 63 -63.15 48.02 8.34
N PHE A 64 -62.59 48.81 7.41
CA PHE A 64 -63.29 49.43 6.28
C PHE A 64 -64.17 48.41 5.52
N PHE A 65 -63.72 47.16 5.38
CA PHE A 65 -64.46 46.13 4.65
C PHE A 65 -65.62 45.51 5.43
N LYS A 66 -65.65 45.61 6.77
CA LYS A 66 -66.66 44.93 7.59
C LYS A 66 -67.97 45.71 7.73
N ASN A 67 -67.93 47.04 7.56
CA ASN A 67 -69.04 47.93 7.92
C ASN A 67 -69.65 48.72 6.74
N ALA A 68 -69.40 48.32 5.50
CA ALA A 68 -69.91 49.04 4.35
C ALA A 68 -71.27 48.48 3.90
N ASN A 69 -72.36 49.02 4.46
CA ASN A 69 -73.72 48.78 3.94
C ASN A 69 -73.99 49.51 2.59
N GLU A 70 -73.01 50.25 2.07
CA GLU A 70 -73.10 50.99 0.79
C GLU A 70 -71.80 50.85 -0.02
N ILE A 71 -71.34 49.62 -0.27
CA ILE A 71 -70.19 49.37 -1.15
C ILE A 71 -70.58 49.77 -2.59
N ASP A 72 -69.98 50.87 -3.07
CA ASP A 72 -70.01 51.29 -4.48
C ASP A 72 -69.63 50.11 -5.40
N SER A 73 -70.26 50.01 -6.58
CA SER A 73 -70.02 48.88 -7.51
C SER A 73 -68.55 48.72 -7.89
N SER A 74 -67.76 49.79 -7.91
CA SER A 74 -66.30 49.75 -8.13
C SER A 74 -65.57 48.98 -7.02
N LEU A 75 -65.91 49.23 -5.76
CA LEU A 75 -65.32 48.52 -4.61
C LEU A 75 -65.72 47.05 -4.60
N ARG A 76 -66.96 46.72 -4.97
CA ARG A 76 -67.41 45.33 -5.11
C ARG A 76 -66.57 44.57 -6.15
N ASN A 77 -66.32 45.20 -7.30
CA ASN A 77 -65.47 44.63 -8.36
C ASN A 77 -64.02 44.44 -7.88
N SER A 78 -63.47 45.40 -7.12
CA SER A 78 -62.13 45.27 -6.54
C SER A 78 -62.03 44.14 -5.51
N ILE A 79 -63.05 43.97 -4.65
CA ILE A 79 -63.09 42.87 -3.66
C ILE A 79 -63.17 41.51 -4.38
N GLU A 80 -63.99 41.40 -5.42
CA GLU A 80 -64.09 40.17 -6.22
C GLU A 80 -62.77 39.84 -6.94
N TRP A 81 -62.11 40.85 -7.54
CA TRP A 81 -60.78 40.69 -8.13
C TRP A 81 -59.74 40.23 -7.10
N LEU A 82 -59.70 40.84 -5.90
CA LEU A 82 -58.79 40.44 -4.82
C LEU A 82 -59.03 39.01 -4.37
N ASN A 83 -60.29 38.58 -4.26
CA ASN A 83 -60.62 37.20 -3.90
C ASN A 83 -60.14 36.20 -4.96
N ASN A 84 -60.37 36.50 -6.24
CA ASN A 84 -59.91 35.66 -7.36
C ASN A 84 -58.37 35.60 -7.41
N ALA A 85 -57.69 36.74 -7.24
CA ALA A 85 -56.24 36.79 -7.17
C ALA A 85 -55.69 35.99 -5.97
N GLY A 86 -56.37 36.07 -4.82
CA GLY A 86 -56.05 35.28 -3.62
C GLY A 86 -56.20 33.78 -3.84
N GLU A 87 -57.27 33.32 -4.49
CA GLU A 87 -57.46 31.90 -4.83
C GLU A 87 -56.47 31.42 -5.90
N SER A 88 -56.13 32.24 -6.90
CA SER A 88 -55.07 31.94 -7.87
C SER A 88 -53.70 31.80 -7.19
N LEU A 89 -53.36 32.71 -6.27
CA LEU A 89 -52.13 32.63 -5.48
C LEU A 89 -52.11 31.38 -4.61
N LYS A 90 -53.20 31.08 -3.91
CA LYS A 90 -53.35 29.88 -3.07
C LYS A 90 -53.21 28.59 -3.88
N THR A 91 -53.76 28.55 -5.10
CA THR A 91 -53.58 27.43 -6.02
C THR A 91 -52.11 27.29 -6.40
N LYS A 92 -51.45 28.39 -6.76
CA LYS A 92 -50.01 28.40 -7.05
C LYS A 92 -49.16 27.93 -5.87
N MET A 93 -49.49 28.37 -4.65
CA MET A 93 -48.80 27.93 -3.44
C MET A 93 -48.90 26.42 -3.25
N LYS A 94 -50.07 25.81 -3.52
CA LYS A 94 -50.24 24.35 -3.48
C LYS A 94 -49.42 23.62 -4.55
N GLU A 95 -49.31 24.17 -5.76
CA GLU A 95 -48.45 23.60 -6.80
C GLU A 95 -46.98 23.57 -6.36
N TYR A 96 -46.48 24.68 -5.80
CA TYR A 96 -45.11 24.75 -5.27
C TYR A 96 -44.92 23.86 -4.04
N GLU A 97 -45.90 23.76 -3.15
CA GLU A 97 -45.87 22.83 -2.01
C GLU A 97 -45.71 21.38 -2.49
N GLY A 98 -46.50 20.97 -3.49
CA GLY A 98 -46.36 19.66 -4.14
C GLY A 98 -45.00 19.46 -4.78
N PHE A 99 -44.51 20.44 -5.55
CA PHE A 99 -43.17 20.40 -6.14
C PHE A 99 -42.08 20.21 -5.09
N PHE A 100 -42.10 20.97 -4.00
CA PHE A 100 -41.08 20.87 -2.95
C PHE A 100 -41.15 19.52 -2.21
N SER A 101 -42.35 18.96 -2.02
CA SER A 101 -42.52 17.61 -1.47
C SER A 101 -41.86 16.55 -2.36
N ASP A 102 -42.12 16.59 -3.66
CA ASP A 102 -41.53 15.66 -4.63
C ASP A 102 -40.02 15.86 -4.77
N PHE A 103 -39.57 17.13 -4.78
CA PHE A 103 -38.17 17.50 -4.87
C PHE A 103 -37.39 16.96 -3.65
N ASN A 104 -37.92 17.17 -2.44
CA ASN A 104 -37.31 16.66 -1.21
C ASN A 104 -37.26 15.13 -1.19
N THR A 105 -38.29 14.47 -1.70
CA THR A 105 -38.32 13.00 -1.85
C THR A 105 -37.25 12.51 -2.81
N SER A 106 -37.07 13.20 -3.95
CA SER A 106 -36.00 12.92 -4.92
C SER A 106 -34.62 13.13 -4.30
N MET A 107 -34.41 14.24 -3.58
CA MET A 107 -33.15 14.53 -2.90
C MET A 107 -32.77 13.47 -1.88
N ARG A 108 -33.72 13.05 -1.03
CA ARG A 108 -33.49 11.96 -0.06
C ARG A 108 -33.14 10.64 -0.74
N THR A 109 -33.81 10.32 -1.86
CA THR A 109 -33.53 9.10 -2.62
C THR A 109 -32.15 9.16 -3.27
N ASN A 110 -31.77 10.30 -3.85
CA ASN A 110 -30.44 10.52 -4.43
C ASN A 110 -29.34 10.41 -3.37
N GLU A 111 -29.55 10.99 -2.18
CA GLU A 111 -28.61 10.88 -1.07
C GLU A 111 -28.41 9.41 -0.65
N GLN A 112 -29.50 8.64 -0.56
CA GLN A 112 -29.46 7.21 -0.28
C GLN A 112 -28.73 6.42 -1.38
N GLU A 113 -28.98 6.71 -2.67
CA GLU A 113 -28.33 6.05 -3.81
C GLU A 113 -26.82 6.34 -3.84
N VAL A 114 -26.43 7.60 -3.61
CA VAL A 114 -25.03 8.01 -3.51
C VAL A 114 -24.35 7.33 -2.32
N SER A 115 -24.97 7.36 -1.14
CA SER A 115 -24.43 6.71 0.05
C SER A 115 -24.26 5.20 -0.14
N ALA A 116 -25.27 4.52 -0.70
CA ALA A 116 -25.21 3.09 -0.98
C ALA A 116 -24.09 2.75 -1.98
N THR A 117 -23.93 3.55 -3.04
CA THR A 117 -22.88 3.37 -4.04
C THR A 117 -21.48 3.56 -3.44
N LEU A 118 -21.30 4.61 -2.64
CA LEU A 118 -20.03 4.89 -1.97
C LEU A 118 -19.67 3.80 -0.94
N ASN A 119 -20.65 3.30 -0.19
CA ASN A 119 -20.45 2.20 0.74
C ASN A 119 -20.09 0.89 0.01
N ALA A 120 -20.78 0.56 -1.08
CA ALA A 120 -20.46 -0.61 -1.90
C ALA A 120 -19.03 -0.51 -2.49
N ASN A 121 -18.65 0.66 -3.00
CA ASN A 121 -17.29 0.91 -3.50
C ASN A 121 -16.24 0.78 -2.37
N THR A 122 -16.55 1.26 -1.17
CA THR A 122 -15.67 1.14 0.00
C THR A 122 -15.40 -0.33 0.34
N GLU A 123 -16.43 -1.17 0.36
CA GLU A 123 -16.28 -2.61 0.64
C GLU A 123 -15.53 -3.34 -0.49
N ASN A 124 -15.80 -3.00 -1.76
CA ASN A 124 -15.05 -3.54 -2.91
C ASN A 124 -13.56 -3.21 -2.82
N ILE A 125 -13.20 -1.96 -2.49
CA ILE A 125 -11.81 -1.52 -2.34
C ILE A 125 -11.13 -2.26 -1.18
N LYS A 126 -11.78 -2.40 -0.02
CA LYS A 126 -11.25 -3.17 1.12
C LYS A 126 -10.98 -4.63 0.73
N SER A 127 -11.90 -5.26 0.00
CA SER A 127 -11.75 -6.64 -0.46
C SER A 127 -10.56 -6.80 -1.42
N GLU A 128 -10.39 -5.88 -2.37
CA GLU A 128 -9.27 -5.95 -3.32
C GLU A 128 -7.92 -5.68 -2.63
N ILE A 129 -7.87 -4.73 -1.68
CA ILE A 129 -6.66 -4.52 -0.85
C ILE A 129 -6.28 -5.80 -0.11
N LYS A 130 -7.23 -6.47 0.55
CA LYS A 130 -6.97 -7.73 1.26
C LYS A 130 -6.46 -8.83 0.32
N LYS A 131 -6.97 -8.90 -0.90
CA LYS A 131 -6.50 -9.85 -1.93
C LYS A 131 -5.06 -9.54 -2.35
N LEU A 132 -4.72 -8.27 -2.57
CA LEU A 132 -3.36 -7.84 -2.90
C LEU A 132 -2.38 -8.12 -1.76
N GLU A 133 -2.78 -7.90 -0.50
CA GLU A 133 -1.99 -8.23 0.68
C GLU A 133 -1.68 -9.74 0.74
N ASN A 134 -2.68 -10.59 0.51
CA ASN A 134 -2.48 -12.05 0.48
C ASN A 134 -1.51 -12.46 -0.65
N GLN A 135 -1.66 -11.90 -1.86
CA GLN A 135 -0.76 -12.18 -2.99
C GLN A 135 0.69 -11.75 -2.69
N LEU A 136 0.87 -10.62 -2.01
CA LEU A 136 2.19 -10.14 -1.60
C LEU A 136 2.84 -11.08 -0.57
N ILE A 137 2.06 -11.54 0.42
CA ILE A 137 2.51 -12.50 1.44
C ILE A 137 2.93 -13.83 0.77
N GLU A 138 2.11 -14.37 -0.14
CA GLU A 138 2.42 -15.58 -0.88
C GLU A 138 3.70 -15.45 -1.70
N THR A 139 3.83 -14.35 -2.46
CA THR A 139 5.01 -14.08 -3.29
C THR A 139 6.27 -13.98 -2.43
N THR A 140 6.20 -13.25 -1.33
CA THR A 140 7.31 -13.09 -0.37
C THR A 140 7.70 -14.44 0.25
N THR A 141 6.72 -15.26 0.62
CA THR A 141 6.94 -16.59 1.19
C THR A 141 7.61 -17.54 0.19
N ARG A 142 7.17 -17.52 -1.08
CA ARG A 142 7.78 -18.32 -2.15
C ARG A 142 9.21 -17.87 -2.44
N LEU A 143 9.47 -16.56 -2.47
CA LEU A 143 10.81 -16.00 -2.64
C LEU A 143 11.74 -16.44 -1.50
N LEU A 144 11.28 -16.31 -0.25
CA LEU A 144 12.07 -16.68 0.92
C LEU A 144 12.39 -18.18 0.95
N THR A 145 11.40 -19.02 0.62
CA THR A 145 11.57 -20.47 0.51
C THR A 145 12.58 -20.83 -0.59
N SER A 146 12.46 -20.21 -1.76
CA SER A 146 13.41 -20.40 -2.89
C SER A 146 14.83 -20.03 -2.50
N TYR A 147 15.00 -18.89 -1.82
CA TYR A 147 16.30 -18.43 -1.34
C TYR A 147 16.90 -19.37 -0.29
N GLN A 148 16.09 -19.88 0.63
CA GLN A 148 16.53 -20.86 1.62
C GLN A 148 17.01 -22.17 0.95
N ILE A 149 16.28 -22.68 -0.06
CA ILE A 149 16.69 -23.85 -0.83
C ILE A 149 18.01 -23.60 -1.54
N PHE A 150 18.17 -22.43 -2.18
CA PHE A 150 19.41 -22.04 -2.85
C PHE A 150 20.60 -22.04 -1.89
N LEU A 151 20.46 -21.43 -0.71
CA LEU A 151 21.52 -21.38 0.31
C LEU A 151 21.88 -22.78 0.84
N ASN A 152 20.88 -23.63 1.08
CA ASN A 152 21.11 -25.00 1.51
C ASN A 152 21.87 -25.81 0.46
N ASN A 153 21.48 -25.70 -0.82
CA ASN A 153 22.17 -26.36 -1.93
C ASN A 153 23.62 -25.87 -2.08
N ALA A 154 23.86 -24.55 -1.96
CA ALA A 154 25.20 -23.98 -2.02
C ALA A 154 26.08 -24.48 -0.86
N ARG A 155 25.52 -24.52 0.36
CA ARG A 155 26.20 -25.04 1.55
C ARG A 155 26.54 -26.52 1.40
N ASP A 156 25.60 -27.33 0.94
CA ASP A 156 25.80 -28.78 0.79
C ASP A 156 26.82 -29.08 -0.32
N SER A 157 26.76 -28.35 -1.43
CA SER A 157 27.78 -28.41 -2.50
C SER A 157 29.19 -28.06 -1.97
N ALA A 158 29.32 -26.96 -1.22
CA ALA A 158 30.59 -26.56 -0.62
C ALA A 158 31.11 -27.62 0.37
N ASN A 159 30.25 -28.17 1.23
CA ASN A 159 30.61 -29.22 2.17
C ASN A 159 31.09 -30.51 1.47
N ASN A 160 30.43 -30.90 0.38
CA ASN A 160 30.83 -32.04 -0.42
C ASN A 160 32.22 -31.81 -1.04
N GLN A 161 32.48 -30.64 -1.61
CA GLN A 161 33.79 -30.30 -2.18
C GLN A 161 34.89 -30.28 -1.11
N ILE A 162 34.63 -29.71 0.06
CA ILE A 162 35.58 -29.69 1.19
C ILE A 162 35.90 -31.11 1.64
N THR A 163 34.89 -31.98 1.74
CA THR A 163 35.06 -33.38 2.16
C THR A 163 35.87 -34.18 1.14
N ALA A 164 35.61 -33.99 -0.16
CA ALA A 164 36.37 -34.59 -1.24
C ALA A 164 37.84 -34.13 -1.21
N ASN A 165 38.09 -32.81 -1.20
CA ASN A 165 39.45 -32.24 -1.17
C ASN A 165 40.23 -32.69 0.07
N LYS A 166 39.56 -32.80 1.23
CA LYS A 166 40.17 -33.30 2.48
C LYS A 166 40.60 -34.77 2.33
N THR A 167 39.76 -35.59 1.72
CA THR A 167 40.03 -37.02 1.50
C THR A 167 41.20 -37.20 0.55
N GLU A 168 41.19 -36.50 -0.60
CA GLU A 168 42.29 -36.51 -1.57
C GLU A 168 43.60 -36.02 -0.96
N SER A 169 43.57 -34.94 -0.18
CA SER A 169 44.76 -34.40 0.50
C SER A 169 45.34 -35.38 1.52
N LEU A 170 44.49 -36.08 2.27
CA LEU A 170 44.93 -37.08 3.25
C LEU A 170 45.55 -38.30 2.56
N GLU A 171 44.96 -38.76 1.46
CA GLU A 171 45.49 -39.86 0.66
C GLU A 171 46.86 -39.50 0.04
N ALA A 172 46.99 -38.29 -0.53
CA ALA A 172 48.25 -37.78 -1.05
C ALA A 172 49.34 -37.70 0.04
N LEU A 173 48.99 -37.27 1.26
CA LEU A 173 49.92 -37.22 2.39
C LEU A 173 50.35 -38.62 2.83
N ASN A 174 49.44 -39.60 2.84
CA ASN A 174 49.77 -40.99 3.16
C ASN A 174 50.71 -41.63 2.11
N GLN A 175 50.48 -41.35 0.83
CA GLN A 175 51.35 -41.80 -0.26
C GLN A 175 52.75 -41.16 -0.15
N ALA A 176 52.83 -39.85 0.04
CA ALA A 176 54.09 -39.14 0.23
C ALA A 176 54.87 -39.67 1.44
N LYS A 177 54.19 -39.91 2.57
CA LYS A 177 54.78 -40.50 3.78
C LYS A 177 55.32 -41.91 3.51
N THR A 178 54.58 -42.73 2.77
CA THR A 178 54.99 -44.10 2.42
C THR A 178 56.22 -44.09 1.51
N SER A 179 56.22 -43.26 0.46
CA SER A 179 57.37 -43.08 -0.42
C SER A 179 58.61 -42.62 0.35
N ALA A 180 58.47 -41.60 1.21
CA ALA A 180 59.57 -41.11 2.04
C ALA A 180 60.11 -42.21 2.99
N ASN A 181 59.22 -43.00 3.61
CA ASN A 181 59.63 -44.11 4.48
C ASN A 181 60.38 -45.20 3.69
N ASN A 182 59.94 -45.52 2.47
CA ASN A 182 60.61 -46.48 1.60
C ASN A 182 62.01 -45.98 1.20
N GLU A 183 62.14 -44.70 0.83
CA GLU A 183 63.43 -44.07 0.51
C GLU A 183 64.38 -44.05 1.72
N ILE A 184 63.88 -43.69 2.90
CA ILE A 184 64.66 -43.71 4.14
C ILE A 184 65.16 -45.13 4.44
N THR A 185 64.29 -46.14 4.33
CA THR A 185 64.64 -47.54 4.60
C THR A 185 65.69 -48.07 3.60
N ALA A 186 65.55 -47.73 2.31
CA ALA A 186 66.51 -48.08 1.28
C ALA A 186 67.88 -47.43 1.54
N ASN A 187 67.91 -46.13 1.84
CA ASN A 187 69.12 -45.39 2.16
C ASN A 187 69.82 -45.93 3.42
N GLN A 188 69.06 -46.26 4.46
CA GLN A 188 69.59 -46.90 5.67
C GLN A 188 70.21 -48.26 5.37
N THR A 189 69.54 -49.09 4.57
CA THR A 189 70.05 -50.41 4.16
C THR A 189 71.35 -50.26 3.37
N GLN A 190 71.39 -49.36 2.39
CA GLN A 190 72.60 -49.10 1.59
C GLN A 190 73.76 -48.59 2.45
N ALA A 191 73.49 -47.67 3.39
CA ALA A 191 74.51 -47.16 4.30
C ALA A 191 75.07 -48.27 5.21
N LEU A 192 74.21 -49.15 5.75
CA LEU A 192 74.64 -50.30 6.56
C LEU A 192 75.49 -51.29 5.75
N THR A 193 75.11 -51.59 4.51
CA THR A 193 75.91 -52.43 3.60
C THR A 193 77.30 -51.81 3.37
N ASN A 194 77.35 -50.52 3.01
CA ASN A 194 78.63 -49.81 2.78
C ASN A 194 79.54 -49.84 4.02
N ILE A 195 78.97 -49.67 5.22
CA ILE A 195 79.72 -49.74 6.49
C ILE A 195 80.28 -51.15 6.72
N ASN A 196 79.49 -52.19 6.46
CA ASN A 196 79.93 -53.59 6.62
C ASN A 196 81.04 -53.96 5.63
N GLU A 197 80.92 -53.55 4.36
CA GLU A 197 81.96 -53.76 3.34
C GLU A 197 83.26 -53.04 3.72
N ALA A 198 83.17 -51.78 4.14
CA ALA A 198 84.34 -51.01 4.59
C ALA A 198 85.00 -51.64 5.82
N LYS A 199 84.19 -52.12 6.79
CA LYS A 199 84.68 -52.82 7.99
C LYS A 199 85.39 -54.12 7.61
N GLU A 200 84.83 -54.93 6.72
CA GLU A 200 85.43 -56.18 6.26
C GLU A 200 86.73 -55.94 5.51
N ASN A 201 86.77 -54.95 4.61
CA ASN A 201 87.98 -54.55 3.90
C ASN A 201 89.08 -54.09 4.88
N ALA A 202 88.75 -53.24 5.85
CA ALA A 202 89.68 -52.82 6.89
C ALA A 202 90.18 -54.00 7.74
N ASN A 203 89.30 -54.96 8.07
CA ASN A 203 89.66 -56.16 8.82
C ASN A 203 90.63 -57.07 8.04
N ASN A 204 90.40 -57.22 6.73
CA ASN A 204 91.28 -57.96 5.82
C ASN A 204 92.66 -57.29 5.73
N GLN A 205 92.70 -55.96 5.52
CA GLN A 205 93.94 -55.18 5.50
C GLN A 205 94.73 -55.28 6.82
N ILE A 206 94.06 -55.18 7.97
CA ILE A 206 94.70 -55.33 9.29
C ILE A 206 95.28 -56.74 9.45
N THR A 207 94.54 -57.77 9.04
CA THR A 207 94.98 -59.17 9.14
C THR A 207 96.19 -59.44 8.25
N GLU A 208 96.19 -58.93 7.02
CA GLU A 208 97.31 -59.03 6.08
C GLU A 208 98.55 -58.28 6.62
N ASN A 209 98.40 -57.03 7.04
CA ASN A 209 99.49 -56.24 7.64
C ASN A 209 100.07 -56.91 8.90
N LYS A 210 99.22 -57.46 9.77
CA LYS A 210 99.66 -58.21 10.96
C LYS A 210 100.45 -59.45 10.57
N THR A 211 99.96 -60.21 9.59
CA THR A 211 100.64 -61.41 9.07
C THR A 211 102.00 -61.03 8.50
N GLN A 212 102.06 -60.01 7.64
CA GLN A 212 103.31 -59.52 7.06
C GLN A 212 104.29 -59.04 8.14
N ALA A 213 103.83 -58.30 9.15
CA ALA A 213 104.68 -57.86 10.26
C ALA A 213 105.24 -59.03 11.08
N ILE A 214 104.42 -60.05 11.37
CA ILE A 214 104.87 -61.26 12.06
C ILE A 214 105.93 -62.00 11.23
N THR A 215 105.71 -62.16 9.93
CA THR A 215 106.68 -62.76 9.00
C THR A 215 108.00 -61.99 9.02
N ASN A 216 107.97 -60.66 8.87
CA ASN A 216 109.17 -59.81 8.90
C ASN A 216 109.93 -59.91 10.24
N ILE A 217 109.23 -59.94 11.38
CA ILE A 217 109.84 -60.11 12.71
C ILE A 217 110.51 -61.48 12.83
N ASN A 218 109.86 -62.54 12.37
CA ASN A 218 110.41 -63.89 12.40
C ASN A 218 111.67 -64.02 11.52
N GLU A 219 111.66 -63.42 10.31
CA GLU A 219 112.82 -63.34 9.43
C GLU A 219 113.98 -62.59 10.08
N ALA A 220 113.73 -61.41 10.66
CA ALA A 220 114.75 -60.62 11.36
C ALA A 220 115.32 -61.34 12.61
N LYS A 221 114.47 -62.04 13.37
CA LYS A 221 114.88 -62.87 14.52
C LYS A 221 115.80 -64.01 14.07
N ASN A 222 115.45 -64.71 12.99
CA ASN A 222 116.29 -65.77 12.43
C ASN A 222 117.65 -65.24 11.95
N GLN A 223 117.68 -64.07 11.31
CA GLN A 223 118.92 -63.42 10.86
C GLN A 223 119.82 -62.93 12.00
N SER A 224 119.25 -62.57 13.16
CA SER A 224 120.03 -62.12 14.33
C SER A 224 120.58 -63.27 15.16
N LEU A 225 119.83 -64.36 15.32
CA LEU A 225 120.30 -65.59 15.99
C LEU A 225 121.43 -66.30 15.23
N SER A 226 121.57 -66.09 13.92
CA SER A 226 122.68 -66.66 13.15
C SER A 226 124.00 -65.88 13.28
N LYS A 227 124.01 -64.75 14.00
CA LYS A 227 125.20 -63.86 14.16
C LYS A 227 125.86 -63.94 15.54
N HIS A 228 125.40 -64.85 16.41
CA HIS A 228 126.01 -65.17 17.70
C HIS A 228 126.27 -66.68 17.78
#